data_AF-A0A0F9CIJ1-F1
#
_entry.id   AF-A0A0F9CIJ1-F1
#
_cell.length_a   1.000
_cell.length_b   1.000
_cell.length_c   1.000
_cell.angle_alpha   90.00
_cell.angle_beta   90.00
_cell.angle_gamma   90.00
#
_symmetry.space_group_name_H-M   'P 1'
#
loop_
_entity.id
_entity.type
_entity.pdbx_description
1 polymer ?
#
loop_
_entity_poly.entity_id
_entity_poly.type
_entity_poly.pdbx_seq_one_letter_code
_entity_poly.pdbx_strand_id
1 'polypeptide(L)'
;VLLEYKTKECEMYAKAAKPTIFRGYRVNLAGCPRAYRSEVGNLISMQDCDFAAVYWYDYYSKEWLISFRASKECPYDLSEITSQLPNGGGHPKAAGFTIYEQNGENLHTYFAAYIDLTVSEN
;
A
#
# COMPACT_ATOMS: atom_id res chain seq x y z
N VAL A 1 25.22 12.59 0.80
CA VAL A 1 24.55 13.22 1.97
C VAL A 1 23.03 13.31 1.81
N LEU A 2 22.46 14.22 0.98
CA LEU A 2 20.99 14.39 0.87
C LEU A 2 20.27 13.16 0.27
N LEU A 3 20.83 12.56 -0.79
CA LEU A 3 20.24 11.38 -1.42
C LEU A 3 20.27 10.15 -0.48
N GLU A 4 21.38 9.96 0.23
CA GLU A 4 21.52 8.88 1.21
C GLU A 4 20.54 9.03 2.38
N TYR A 5 20.27 10.27 2.80
CA TYR A 5 19.27 10.53 3.84
C TYR A 5 17.87 10.12 3.37
N LYS A 6 17.47 10.55 2.16
CA LYS A 6 16.20 10.13 1.54
C LYS A 6 16.10 8.61 1.41
N THR A 7 17.17 7.92 1.02
CA THR A 7 17.19 6.45 0.95
C THR A 7 16.95 5.82 2.31
N LYS A 8 17.65 6.28 3.36
CA LYS A 8 17.47 5.77 4.73
C LYS A 8 16.04 5.97 5.25
N GLU A 9 15.43 7.11 4.95
CA GLU A 9 14.01 7.35 5.30
C GLU A 9 13.08 6.38 4.56
N CYS A 10 13.28 6.17 3.27
CA CYS A 10 12.47 5.22 2.49
C CYS A 10 12.59 3.79 3.06
N GLU A 11 13.80 3.36 3.40
CA GLU A 11 14.05 2.06 4.03
C GLU A 11 13.39 1.95 5.41
N MET A 12 13.40 3.02 6.20
CA MET A 12 12.73 3.07 7.50
C MET A 12 11.21 2.87 7.36
N TYR A 13 10.57 3.59 6.44
CA TYR A 13 9.14 3.40 6.16
C TYR A 13 8.83 2.00 5.62
N ALA A 14 9.68 1.49 4.71
CA ALA A 14 9.49 0.15 4.13
C ALA A 14 9.65 -0.97 5.19
N LYS A 15 10.56 -0.80 6.16
CA LYS A 15 10.73 -1.74 7.29
C LYS A 15 9.54 -1.72 8.26
N ALA A 16 8.81 -0.61 8.33
CA ALA A 16 7.62 -0.49 9.16
C ALA A 16 6.37 -1.16 8.55
N ALA A 17 6.45 -1.62 7.29
CA ALA A 17 5.33 -2.25 6.60
C ALA A 17 4.83 -3.48 7.35
N LYS A 18 3.51 -3.71 7.29
CA LYS A 18 2.84 -4.84 7.94
C LYS A 18 2.07 -5.66 6.91
N PRO A 19 2.11 -7.01 6.99
CA PRO A 19 1.28 -7.86 6.15
C PRO A 19 -0.20 -7.63 6.47
N THR A 20 -1.00 -7.50 5.42
CA THR A 20 -2.45 -7.29 5.47
C THR A 20 -3.09 -7.91 4.23
N ILE A 21 -4.42 -7.95 4.21
CA ILE A 21 -5.20 -8.42 3.06
C ILE A 21 -5.96 -7.26 2.47
N PHE A 22 -5.86 -7.10 1.15
CA PHE A 22 -6.67 -6.17 0.37
C PHE A 22 -7.46 -6.97 -0.67
N ARG A 23 -8.79 -7.07 -0.52
CA ARG A 23 -9.69 -7.80 -1.44
C ARG A 23 -9.19 -9.22 -1.82
N GLY A 24 -8.57 -9.93 -0.86
CA GLY A 24 -8.03 -11.28 -1.06
C GLY A 24 -6.56 -11.34 -1.50
N TYR A 25 -5.96 -10.21 -1.88
CA TYR A 25 -4.52 -10.12 -2.18
C TYR A 25 -3.71 -9.94 -0.91
N ARG A 26 -2.56 -10.61 -0.82
CA ARG A 26 -1.56 -10.42 0.23
C ARG A 26 -0.78 -9.15 -0.07
N VAL A 27 -0.90 -8.15 0.79
CA VAL A 27 -0.20 -6.87 0.59
C VAL A 27 0.55 -6.48 1.84
N ASN A 28 1.70 -5.84 1.67
CA ASN A 28 2.39 -5.20 2.78
C ASN A 28 2.04 -3.71 2.78
N LEU A 29 1.47 -3.24 3.88
CA LEU A 29 0.94 -1.88 4.05
C LEU A 29 1.83 -1.06 4.97
N ALA A 30 2.22 0.14 4.52
CA ALA A 30 2.99 1.09 5.32
C ALA A 30 2.41 2.51 5.24
N GLY A 31 2.53 3.27 6.34
CA GLY A 31 2.28 4.71 6.33
C GLY A 31 3.56 5.47 5.99
N CYS A 32 3.50 6.40 5.03
CA CYS A 32 4.60 7.35 4.81
C CYS A 32 4.11 8.66 4.20
N PRO A 33 4.89 9.77 4.30
CA PRO A 33 4.56 11.00 3.59
C PRO A 33 4.41 10.77 2.09
N ARG A 34 3.44 11.48 1.48
CA ARG A 34 3.10 11.35 0.06
C ARG A 34 4.32 11.45 -0.86
N ALA A 35 5.32 12.25 -0.50
CA ALA A 35 6.54 12.46 -1.26
C ALA A 35 7.40 11.18 -1.43
N TYR A 36 7.29 10.20 -0.54
CA TYR A 36 8.10 8.96 -0.55
C TYR A 36 7.34 7.73 -1.07
N ARG A 37 6.04 7.86 -1.37
CA ARG A 37 5.15 6.72 -1.66
C ARG A 37 5.63 5.80 -2.80
N SER A 38 6.30 6.37 -3.81
CA SER A 38 6.78 5.59 -4.96
C SER A 38 7.98 4.75 -4.57
N GLU A 39 8.98 5.38 -3.97
CA GLU A 39 10.22 4.72 -3.54
C GLU A 39 9.94 3.70 -2.44
N VAL A 40 9.15 4.07 -1.42
CA VAL A 40 8.75 3.16 -0.33
C VAL A 40 7.93 1.99 -0.89
N GLY A 41 6.94 2.25 -1.74
CA GLY A 41 6.13 1.19 -2.34
C GLY A 41 6.96 0.23 -3.19
N ASN A 42 7.94 0.72 -3.95
CA ASN A 42 8.85 -0.13 -4.72
C ASN A 42 9.75 -0.98 -3.83
N LEU A 43 10.21 -0.45 -2.69
CA LEU A 43 10.99 -1.22 -1.71
C LEU A 43 10.15 -2.35 -1.09
N ILE A 44 8.90 -2.06 -0.75
CA ILE A 44 7.99 -3.04 -0.16
C ILE A 44 7.58 -4.10 -1.18
N SER A 45 7.40 -3.76 -2.46
CA SER A 45 6.93 -4.70 -3.49
C SER A 45 7.93 -5.80 -3.84
N MET A 46 9.18 -5.65 -3.38
CA MET A 46 10.23 -6.69 -3.47
C MET A 46 10.20 -7.68 -2.28
N GLN A 47 9.33 -7.47 -1.29
CA GLN A 47 9.13 -8.38 -0.16
C GLN A 47 8.09 -9.46 -0.51
N ASP A 48 7.89 -10.44 0.36
CA ASP A 48 6.85 -11.49 0.19
C ASP A 48 5.43 -10.89 0.33
N CYS A 49 4.92 -10.38 -0.79
CA CYS A 49 3.57 -9.90 -0.97
C CYS A 49 3.20 -9.96 -2.46
N ASP A 50 1.91 -9.97 -2.76
CA ASP A 50 1.43 -9.89 -4.15
C ASP A 50 1.72 -8.49 -4.73
N PHE A 51 1.55 -7.44 -3.92
CA PHE A 51 1.99 -6.07 -4.21
C PHE A 51 2.03 -5.24 -2.92
N ALA A 52 2.73 -4.11 -2.96
CA ALA A 52 2.84 -3.16 -1.86
C ALA A 52 1.67 -2.18 -1.81
N ALA A 53 1.32 -1.75 -0.61
CA ALA A 53 0.41 -0.66 -0.35
C ALA A 53 1.06 0.40 0.55
N VAL A 54 0.89 1.66 0.20
CA VAL A 54 1.35 2.80 1.00
C VAL A 54 0.19 3.76 1.18
N TYR A 55 0.00 4.27 2.40
CA TYR A 55 -1.01 5.28 2.68
C TYR A 55 -0.41 6.58 3.24
N TRP A 56 -1.08 7.67 2.93
CA TRP A 56 -0.92 8.96 3.60
C TRP A 56 -2.30 9.50 3.95
N TYR A 57 -2.48 9.94 5.19
CA TYR A 57 -3.69 10.63 5.60
C TYR A 57 -3.50 12.14 5.53
N ASP A 58 -4.33 12.81 4.74
CA ASP A 58 -4.40 14.27 4.71
C ASP A 58 -5.47 14.74 5.71
N TYR A 59 -5.02 15.42 6.76
CA TYR A 59 -5.90 15.93 7.81
C TYR A 59 -6.88 17.00 7.33
N TYR A 60 -6.49 17.84 6.36
CA TYR A 60 -7.31 18.95 5.91
C TYR A 60 -8.41 18.48 4.96
N SER A 61 -8.09 17.60 4.02
CA SER A 61 -9.09 17.03 3.11
C SER A 61 -9.83 15.83 3.69
N LYS A 62 -9.34 15.25 4.80
CA LYS A 62 -9.86 14.01 5.41
C LYS A 62 -9.85 12.85 4.42
N GLU A 63 -8.72 12.70 3.74
CA GLU A 63 -8.54 11.72 2.68
C GLU A 63 -7.40 10.76 3.04
N TRP A 64 -7.63 9.48 2.81
CA TRP A 64 -6.57 8.49 2.79
C TRP A 64 -6.14 8.26 1.35
N LEU A 65 -4.95 8.73 1.00
CA LEU A 65 -4.37 8.53 -0.32
C LEU A 65 -3.64 7.19 -0.33
N ILE A 66 -4.16 6.22 -1.07
CA ILE A 66 -3.60 4.88 -1.16
C ILE A 66 -2.83 4.76 -2.47
N SER A 67 -1.60 4.26 -2.39
CA SER A 67 -0.72 4.05 -3.53
C SER A 67 -0.19 2.62 -3.53
N PHE A 68 -0.47 1.89 -4.60
CA PHE A 68 0.03 0.54 -4.84
C PHE A 68 1.26 0.53 -5.72
N ARG A 69 2.19 -0.39 -5.43
CA ARG A 69 3.35 -0.69 -6.28
C ARG A 69 3.52 -2.18 -6.39
N ALA A 70 3.75 -2.67 -7.59
CA ALA A 70 4.03 -4.06 -7.85
C ALA A 70 5.47 -4.22 -8.36
N SER A 71 6.09 -5.37 -8.06
CA SER A 71 7.34 -5.77 -8.72
C SER A 71 7.10 -6.00 -10.22
N LYS A 72 8.17 -6.13 -11.00
CA LYS A 72 8.04 -6.40 -12.45
C LYS A 72 7.47 -7.79 -12.70
N GLU A 73 7.72 -8.71 -11.79
CA GLU A 73 7.38 -10.12 -11.84
C GLU A 73 5.95 -10.39 -11.32
N CYS A 74 5.35 -9.44 -10.60
CA CYS A 74 3.98 -9.53 -10.14
C CYS A 74 3.04 -9.79 -11.34
N PRO A 75 2.18 -10.83 -11.31
CA PRO A 75 1.31 -11.14 -12.44
C PRO A 75 0.08 -10.23 -12.52
N TYR A 76 -0.24 -9.51 -11.45
CA TYR A 76 -1.47 -8.72 -11.36
C TYR A 76 -1.34 -7.35 -12.05
N ASP A 77 -2.43 -6.90 -12.64
CA ASP A 77 -2.60 -5.54 -13.15
C ASP A 77 -3.27 -4.67 -12.09
N LEU A 78 -2.50 -3.76 -11.50
CA LEU A 78 -3.01 -2.87 -10.45
C LEU A 78 -4.04 -1.86 -10.95
N SER A 79 -4.03 -1.51 -12.24
CA SER A 79 -5.01 -0.59 -12.82
C SER A 79 -6.38 -1.26 -12.94
N GLU A 80 -6.43 -2.55 -13.25
CA GLU A 80 -7.68 -3.33 -13.26
C GLU A 80 -8.26 -3.52 -11.85
N ILE A 81 -7.40 -3.68 -10.83
CA ILE A 81 -7.83 -3.81 -9.43
C ILE A 81 -8.41 -2.48 -8.91
N THR A 82 -7.71 -1.37 -9.19
CA THR A 82 -8.09 -0.05 -8.67
C THR A 82 -9.25 0.59 -9.43
N SER A 83 -9.43 0.30 -10.73
CA SER A 83 -10.57 0.82 -11.50
C SER A 83 -11.94 0.36 -10.99
N GLN A 84 -11.97 -0.71 -10.19
CA GLN A 84 -13.17 -1.22 -9.52
C GLN A 84 -13.50 -0.45 -8.22
N LEU A 85 -12.62 0.45 -7.79
CA LEU A 85 -12.80 1.27 -6.59
C LEU A 85 -13.24 2.68 -6.99
N PRO A 86 -14.06 3.35 -6.17
CA PRO A 86 -14.32 4.76 -6.34
C PRO A 86 -13.00 5.55 -6.35
N ASN A 87 -12.83 6.43 -7.34
CA ASN A 87 -11.65 7.30 -7.46
C ASN A 87 -10.32 6.54 -7.59
N GLY A 88 -10.38 5.30 -8.09
CA GLY A 88 -9.19 4.50 -8.38
C GLY A 88 -8.72 4.63 -9.82
N GLY A 89 -7.42 4.40 -10.02
CA GLY A 89 -6.81 4.35 -11.35
C GLY A 89 -5.29 4.29 -11.32
N GLY A 90 -4.68 4.25 -12.51
CA GLY A 90 -3.24 4.29 -12.69
C GLY A 90 -2.75 3.35 -13.77
N HIS A 91 -1.60 2.72 -13.52
CA HIS A 91 -0.89 1.84 -14.45
C HIS A 91 -0.75 0.42 -13.87
N PRO A 92 -0.46 -0.58 -14.72
CA PRO A 92 -0.40 -1.98 -14.29
C PRO A 92 0.52 -2.27 -13.11
N LYS A 93 1.59 -1.49 -12.91
CA LYS A 93 2.56 -1.64 -11.79
C LYS A 93 2.56 -0.48 -10.79
N ALA A 94 1.72 0.53 -11.02
CA ALA A 94 1.63 1.70 -10.15
C ALA A 94 0.23 2.30 -10.27
N ALA A 95 -0.62 1.99 -9.31
CA ALA A 95 -1.99 2.48 -9.25
C ALA A 95 -2.32 2.97 -7.85
N GLY A 96 -3.50 3.52 -7.66
CA GLY A 96 -3.96 4.00 -6.36
C GLY A 96 -5.42 4.38 -6.38
N PHE A 97 -5.92 4.76 -5.21
CA PHE A 97 -7.26 5.28 -5.02
C PHE A 97 -7.29 6.16 -3.77
N THR A 98 -8.36 6.92 -3.62
CA THR A 98 -8.56 7.78 -2.44
C THR A 98 -9.77 7.28 -1.65
N ILE A 99 -9.58 7.06 -0.35
CA ILE A 99 -10.69 6.86 0.58
C ILE A 99 -11.04 8.21 1.16
N TYR A 100 -12.28 8.63 0.98
CA TYR A 100 -12.81 9.84 1.62
C TYR A 100 -13.40 9.40 2.96
N GLU A 101 -13.09 10.10 4.06
CA GLU A 101 -13.64 9.76 5.39
C GLU A 101 -15.17 10.02 5.52
N GLN A 102 -15.87 10.10 4.40
CA GLN A 102 -17.32 10.20 4.33
C GLN A 102 -17.93 8.89 4.82
N ASN A 103 -19.04 8.98 5.56
CA ASN A 103 -19.77 7.83 6.12
C ASN A 103 -18.92 6.90 7.01
N GLY A 104 -17.79 7.37 7.55
CA GLY A 104 -16.92 6.60 8.43
C GLY A 104 -15.96 5.65 7.72
N GLU A 105 -15.83 5.73 6.40
CA GLU A 105 -14.83 4.95 5.67
C GLU A 105 -13.41 5.35 6.07
N ASN A 106 -12.56 4.36 6.27
CA ASN A 106 -11.16 4.56 6.61
C ASN A 106 -10.32 3.37 6.14
N LEU A 107 -9.04 3.36 6.48
CA LEU A 107 -8.10 2.31 6.07
C LEU A 107 -8.59 0.90 6.47
N HIS A 108 -9.20 0.74 7.65
CA HIS A 108 -9.72 -0.56 8.13
C HIS A 108 -10.96 -1.04 7.38
N THR A 109 -11.64 -0.17 6.65
CA THR A 109 -12.76 -0.56 5.77
C THR A 109 -12.27 -1.38 4.57
N TYR A 110 -11.04 -1.11 4.10
CA TYR A 110 -10.49 -1.68 2.86
C TYR A 110 -9.40 -2.73 3.10
N PHE A 111 -8.72 -2.67 4.25
CA PHE A 111 -7.62 -3.56 4.60
C PHE A 111 -7.95 -4.35 5.86
N ALA A 112 -7.80 -5.68 5.76
CA ALA A 112 -8.02 -6.60 6.88
C ALA A 112 -6.68 -7.10 7.44
N ALA A 113 -6.61 -7.39 8.74
CA ALA A 113 -5.42 -8.00 9.32
C ALA A 113 -5.09 -9.32 8.62
N TYR A 114 -3.81 -9.55 8.33
CA TYR A 114 -3.34 -10.86 7.87
C TYR A 114 -3.35 -11.83 9.06
N ILE A 115 -4.10 -12.92 8.96
CA ILE A 115 -4.04 -14.02 9.92
C ILE A 115 -3.30 -15.16 9.23
N ASP A 116 -2.10 -15.46 9.71
CA ASP A 116 -1.35 -16.62 9.26
C ASP A 116 -2.01 -17.89 9.82
N LEU A 117 -2.71 -18.62 8.97
CA LEU A 117 -3.41 -19.86 9.35
C LEU A 117 -2.45 -21.04 9.58
N THR A 118 -1.14 -20.87 9.38
CA THR A 118 -0.15 -21.95 9.61
C THR A 118 0.18 -22.19 11.08
N VAL A 119 -0.36 -21.40 12.01
CA VAL A 119 -0.08 -21.52 13.46
C VAL A 119 -1.18 -22.28 14.23
N SER A 120 -2.18 -22.86 13.55
CA SER A 120 -3.27 -23.62 14.20
C SER A 120 -3.14 -25.14 14.10
N GLU A 121 -1.92 -25.67 14.04
CA GLU A 121 -1.66 -27.09 14.31
C GLU A 121 -0.64 -27.19 15.46
N ASN A 122 -1.15 -27.19 16.70
CA ASN A 122 -0.49 -27.75 17.88
C ASN A 122 -1.56 -28.38 18.77
#